data_AF-A0A8H5QHY2-F1
#
_entry.id   AF-A0A8H5QHY2-F1
#
_cell.length_a   1.000
_cell.length_b   1.000
_cell.length_c   1.000
_cell.angle_alpha   90.00
_cell.angle_beta   90.00
_cell.angle_gamma   90.00
#
_symmetry.space_group_name_H-M   'P 1'
#
loop_
_entity.id
_entity.type
_entity.pdbx_description
1 polymer ?
#
loop_
_entity_poly.entity_id
_entity_poly.type
_entity_poly.pdbx_seq_one_letter_code
_entity_poly.pdbx_strand_id
1 'polypeptide(L)'
;MDSPIVAQIFRQLFHHRPPGCKGVRNLAGLRNGLRTTIASHQSRFYVAGRPSSDRGMKKNESRWQQRTNILPQDRSAEFAEYPYITIDELKQRTERPRKVKMLLRDFIDGMTLDLYNPSYGYFSKQAVIFSPGEPFDFNSMRDEIEFQAELGRRYTEFEDILDEREGENPTRQLWHTPTELFRPYYGEAIARYLVTNYRLTTYPYHDLLIYEMGAGRGTLMLNILDYIREVDPQVYARTKFNIIEISSTLAALQNRHLLSTAASRGHADKVEIINRSIFDWDQYVPSPCFFLAMEVFDNFSHDGIRYDVATEQPLQGHVLIDGDGDFYEFYSQELDPLAARYFRVRHAATGGNYPKPYASNAVLRYLSTKIPFAANLSDPEFIPTRLMQFFDVLEKYFPGHRLVTSDFDWLPQAVKGMNAPVVQTRYHRKMVPVTTPLVHQGYFDILFPTDFRVTEAIYRAITGKLTRVMSHGDFMRKWAYVEDTETRSGENPLISNYRNASVLVTV
;
A
#
# COMPACT_ATOMS: atom_id res chain seq x y z
N MET A 1 15.85 10.26 15.91
CA MET A 1 15.60 8.97 16.59
C MET A 1 16.15 9.12 17.98
N ASP A 2 15.33 9.15 19.03
CA ASP A 2 15.84 9.25 20.41
C ASP A 2 14.94 8.44 21.35
N SER A 3 15.05 7.11 21.32
CA SER A 3 14.60 6.31 22.44
C SER A 3 15.55 5.14 22.68
N PRO A 4 16.16 5.03 23.88
CA PRO A 4 17.05 3.93 24.26
C PRO A 4 16.38 2.54 24.21
N ILE A 5 15.05 2.52 24.13
CA ILE A 5 14.24 1.31 23.95
C ILE A 5 14.56 0.64 22.60
N VAL A 6 14.69 1.42 21.51
CA VAL A 6 15.00 0.90 20.15
C VAL A 6 16.34 0.16 20.13
N ALA A 7 17.35 0.69 20.81
CA ALA A 7 18.68 0.08 20.85
C ALA A 7 18.72 -1.24 21.65
N GLN A 8 17.84 -1.40 22.65
CA GLN A 8 17.77 -2.61 23.46
C GLN A 8 17.06 -3.76 22.71
N ILE A 9 16.11 -3.42 21.84
CA ILE A 9 15.33 -4.33 20.99
C ILE A 9 16.21 -5.02 19.95
N PHE A 10 17.07 -4.24 19.27
CA PHE A 10 18.04 -4.80 18.33
C PHE A 10 18.97 -5.79 19.03
N ARG A 11 19.38 -5.58 20.28
CA ARG A 11 20.27 -6.53 20.98
C ARG A 11 19.57 -7.84 21.35
N GLN A 12 18.31 -7.80 21.78
CA GLN A 12 17.59 -9.01 22.21
C GLN A 12 17.19 -9.90 21.02
N LEU A 13 16.82 -9.32 19.88
CA LEU A 13 16.41 -10.07 18.68
C LEU A 13 17.55 -10.91 18.05
N PHE A 14 18.81 -10.55 18.26
CA PHE A 14 19.96 -11.24 17.65
C PHE A 14 20.73 -12.20 18.58
N HIS A 15 20.26 -12.43 19.82
CA HIS A 15 20.91 -13.36 20.75
C HIS A 15 20.42 -14.82 20.68
N HIS A 16 19.29 -15.10 20.03
CA HIS A 16 18.80 -16.48 19.89
C HIS A 16 19.33 -17.15 18.63
N ARG A 17 20.50 -17.81 18.77
CA ARG A 17 20.93 -18.85 17.83
C ARG A 17 20.22 -20.18 18.17
N PRO A 18 19.66 -20.91 17.20
CA PRO A 18 19.15 -22.25 17.45
C PRO A 18 20.29 -23.22 17.83
N PRO A 19 20.05 -24.18 18.75
CA PRO A 19 21.08 -25.09 19.22
C PRO A 19 21.26 -26.23 18.22
N GLY A 20 22.35 -26.19 17.44
CA GLY A 20 22.71 -27.33 16.61
C GLY A 20 23.60 -26.95 15.44
N CYS A 21 24.91 -26.81 15.71
CA CYS A 21 26.01 -27.10 14.78
C CYS A 21 27.33 -26.75 15.50
N LYS A 22 27.94 -27.74 16.15
CA LYS A 22 29.33 -27.69 16.63
C LYS A 22 30.20 -28.52 15.66
N GLY A 23 31.36 -27.99 15.29
CA GLY A 23 32.43 -28.65 14.54
C GLY A 23 32.40 -28.32 13.05
N VAL A 24 33.51 -28.07 12.34
CA VAL A 24 34.88 -28.59 12.48
C VAL A 24 35.89 -27.57 11.94
N ARG A 25 37.11 -27.64 12.50
CA ARG A 25 38.31 -26.82 12.25
C ARG A 25 38.97 -27.07 10.89
N ASN A 26 39.66 -26.02 10.42
CA ASN A 26 40.93 -25.95 9.67
C ASN A 26 41.05 -26.61 8.27
N LEU A 27 41.46 -25.81 7.28
CA LEU A 27 42.79 -25.93 6.62
C LEU A 27 43.04 -24.79 5.63
N ALA A 28 44.29 -24.32 5.63
CA ALA A 28 44.85 -23.30 4.75
C ALA A 28 45.25 -23.89 3.38
N GLY A 29 45.28 -23.04 2.35
CA GLY A 29 45.82 -23.41 1.03
C GLY A 29 45.94 -22.20 0.08
N LEU A 30 47.18 -21.76 -0.14
CA LEU A 30 47.62 -20.76 -1.11
C LEU A 30 47.22 -21.09 -2.56
N ARG A 31 46.95 -20.06 -3.40
CA ARG A 31 47.63 -19.88 -4.70
C ARG A 31 47.33 -18.55 -5.40
N ASN A 32 48.41 -17.94 -5.89
CA ASN A 32 48.51 -16.80 -6.81
C ASN A 32 48.02 -17.15 -8.23
N GLY A 33 47.60 -16.14 -9.00
CA GLY A 33 47.51 -16.27 -10.46
C GLY A 33 46.87 -15.08 -11.21
N LEU A 34 47.72 -14.12 -11.59
CA LEU A 34 47.79 -13.40 -12.88
C LEU A 34 46.57 -12.64 -13.48
N ARG A 35 46.86 -11.37 -13.77
CA ARG A 35 46.13 -10.37 -14.56
C ARG A 35 45.89 -10.80 -16.01
N THR A 36 44.77 -10.37 -16.58
CA THR A 36 44.64 -9.99 -18.01
C THR A 36 43.67 -8.82 -18.15
N THR A 37 44.07 -7.83 -18.94
CA THR A 37 43.37 -6.58 -19.23
C THR A 37 42.45 -6.74 -20.42
N ILE A 38 41.17 -6.36 -20.28
CA ILE A 38 40.26 -6.13 -21.41
C ILE A 38 39.55 -4.80 -21.17
N ALA A 39 39.74 -3.87 -22.12
CA ALA A 39 39.09 -2.58 -22.18
C ALA A 39 37.64 -2.75 -22.65
N SER A 40 36.68 -2.09 -21.98
CA SER A 40 35.33 -1.92 -22.49
C SER A 40 34.74 -0.57 -22.06
N HIS A 41 33.90 -0.04 -22.95
CA HIS A 41 33.38 1.32 -23.00
C HIS A 41 32.55 1.72 -21.77
N GLN A 42 32.80 2.93 -21.25
CA GLN A 42 32.06 3.54 -20.14
C GLN A 42 30.77 4.23 -20.63
N SER A 43 29.62 3.71 -20.20
CA SER A 43 28.35 4.45 -20.06
C SER A 43 28.41 5.31 -18.79
N ARG A 44 28.13 6.62 -18.90
CA ARG A 44 28.25 7.58 -17.79
C ARG A 44 27.04 7.51 -16.88
N PHE A 45 27.22 6.99 -15.67
CA PHE A 45 26.31 7.18 -14.53
C PHE A 45 26.73 8.44 -13.76
N TYR A 46 25.77 9.27 -13.35
CA TYR A 46 26.05 10.47 -12.56
C TYR A 46 26.17 10.11 -11.08
N VAL A 47 27.40 10.14 -10.57
CA VAL A 47 27.72 10.07 -9.14
C VAL A 47 27.95 11.48 -8.63
N ALA A 48 27.20 11.91 -7.62
CA ALA A 48 27.44 13.18 -6.95
C ALA A 48 28.56 13.03 -5.91
N GLY A 49 29.79 13.42 -6.23
CA GLY A 49 30.87 13.60 -5.24
C GLY A 49 32.29 13.48 -5.80
N ARG A 50 33.15 14.46 -5.52
CA ARG A 50 34.60 14.46 -5.87
C ARG A 50 35.38 13.44 -5.02
N PRO A 51 36.52 12.91 -5.50
CA PRO A 51 37.29 11.91 -4.77
C PRO A 51 38.17 12.57 -3.71
N SER A 52 38.18 12.03 -2.49
CA SER A 52 39.21 12.30 -1.48
C SER A 52 39.93 11.00 -1.14
N SER A 53 41.25 11.08 -1.15
CA SER A 53 42.20 9.98 -0.98
C SER A 53 42.27 9.47 0.47
N ASP A 54 42.21 8.15 0.58
CA ASP A 54 42.99 7.28 1.48
C ASP A 54 42.94 7.50 3.01
N ARG A 55 42.49 6.46 3.73
CA ARG A 55 43.30 5.74 4.74
C ARG A 55 42.51 4.57 5.31
N GLY A 56 43.04 3.37 5.14
CA GLY A 56 42.51 2.16 5.74
C GLY A 56 42.60 2.15 7.27
N MET A 57 41.69 1.40 7.91
CA MET A 57 42.00 0.39 8.93
C MET A 57 40.73 -0.35 9.39
N LYS A 58 40.87 -1.67 9.55
CA LYS A 58 39.85 -2.62 10.01
C LYS A 58 39.77 -2.67 11.54
N LYS A 59 38.65 -3.24 12.02
CA LYS A 59 38.38 -3.84 13.34
C LYS A 59 38.27 -2.88 14.53
N ASN A 60 37.05 -2.57 14.93
CA ASN A 60 36.53 -2.94 16.25
C ASN A 60 35.05 -2.56 16.38
N GLU A 61 34.35 -3.38 17.13
CA GLU A 61 32.96 -3.24 17.56
C GLU A 61 32.70 -1.86 18.18
N SER A 62 31.44 -1.42 18.12
CA SER A 62 30.88 -0.18 18.67
C SER A 62 31.04 1.12 17.86
N ARG A 63 30.29 1.24 16.75
CA ARG A 63 29.82 2.55 16.25
C ARG A 63 28.41 2.43 15.66
N TRP A 64 27.40 2.50 16.53
CA TRP A 64 26.05 2.84 16.12
C TRP A 64 26.02 4.35 15.84
N GLN A 65 26.12 4.71 14.56
CA GLN A 65 25.72 6.02 14.08
C GLN A 65 24.57 5.80 13.11
N GLN A 66 23.43 6.40 13.42
CA GLN A 66 22.34 6.60 12.48
C GLN A 66 22.92 7.29 11.24
N ARG A 67 22.99 6.57 10.11
CA ARG A 67 23.48 7.10 8.83
C ARG A 67 22.43 8.03 8.23
N THR A 68 22.25 9.19 8.83
CA THR A 68 21.57 10.33 8.21
C THR A 68 22.49 10.95 7.16
N ASN A 69 22.08 10.95 5.89
CA ASN A 69 22.38 11.90 4.79
C ASN A 69 23.74 12.64 4.74
N ILE A 70 24.83 12.07 5.25
CA ILE A 70 26.16 12.67 5.21
C ILE A 70 27.04 11.73 4.39
N LEU A 71 27.04 12.00 3.08
CA LEU A 71 27.72 11.28 2.00
C LEU A 71 27.24 9.83 1.80
N PRO A 72 26.42 9.54 0.77
CA PRO A 72 26.27 8.16 0.33
C PRO A 72 27.66 7.64 -0.03
N GLN A 73 28.06 6.49 0.54
CA GLN A 73 29.25 5.80 0.08
C GLN A 73 29.10 5.58 -1.42
N ASP A 74 30.14 5.89 -2.20
CA ASP A 74 30.11 5.66 -3.64
C ASP A 74 30.06 4.15 -3.91
N ARG A 75 28.84 3.63 -4.10
CA ARG A 75 28.54 2.22 -4.39
C ARG A 75 28.19 2.02 -5.86
N SER A 76 28.63 2.92 -6.73
CA SER A 76 28.31 2.90 -8.17
C SER A 76 28.88 1.68 -8.89
N ALA A 77 30.01 1.15 -8.43
CA ALA A 77 30.58 -0.10 -8.91
C ALA A 77 29.67 -1.30 -8.60
N GLU A 78 29.13 -1.37 -7.39
CA GLU A 78 28.19 -2.41 -6.97
C GLU A 78 26.86 -2.29 -7.71
N PHE A 79 26.38 -1.07 -7.93
CA PHE A 79 25.20 -0.83 -8.76
C PHE A 79 25.39 -1.32 -10.20
N ALA A 80 26.59 -1.16 -10.77
CA ALA A 80 26.90 -1.68 -12.10
C ALA A 80 26.99 -3.21 -12.13
N GLU A 81 27.58 -3.82 -11.11
CA GLU A 81 27.86 -5.26 -11.04
C GLU A 81 26.63 -6.11 -10.67
N TYR A 82 25.78 -5.64 -9.75
CA TYR A 82 24.69 -6.46 -9.23
C TYR A 82 23.59 -6.71 -10.27
N PRO A 83 23.00 -7.91 -10.28
CA PRO A 83 21.93 -8.26 -11.20
C PRO A 83 20.66 -7.48 -10.90
N TYR A 84 19.95 -7.12 -11.98
CA TYR A 84 18.61 -6.58 -11.91
C TYR A 84 17.63 -7.72 -11.63
N ILE A 85 16.72 -7.55 -10.67
CA ILE A 85 15.67 -8.53 -10.42
C ILE A 85 14.29 -7.92 -10.64
N THR A 86 13.39 -8.74 -11.15
CA THR A 86 11.97 -8.39 -11.34
C THR A 86 11.12 -8.92 -10.19
N ILE A 87 9.88 -8.45 -10.13
CA ILE A 87 8.93 -8.88 -9.13
C ILE A 87 8.56 -10.36 -9.22
N ASP A 88 8.44 -10.90 -10.43
CA ASP A 88 8.07 -12.30 -10.63
C ASP A 88 9.19 -13.26 -10.22
N GLU A 89 10.44 -12.84 -10.38
CA GLU A 89 11.61 -13.54 -9.85
C GLU A 89 11.66 -13.47 -8.32
N LEU A 90 11.23 -12.35 -7.73
CA LEU A 90 11.19 -12.18 -6.27
C LEU A 90 10.13 -13.11 -5.65
N LYS A 91 8.94 -13.23 -6.26
CA LYS A 91 7.86 -14.14 -5.82
C LYS A 91 8.30 -15.61 -5.69
N GLN A 92 9.23 -16.05 -6.54
CA GLN A 92 9.70 -17.44 -6.56
C GLN A 92 10.76 -17.73 -5.49
N ARG A 93 11.32 -16.71 -4.84
CA ARG A 93 12.39 -16.88 -3.85
C ARG A 93 11.82 -17.20 -2.48
N THR A 94 12.55 -18.04 -1.75
CA THR A 94 12.27 -18.42 -0.37
C THR A 94 13.10 -17.63 0.64
N GLU A 95 14.18 -16.99 0.20
CA GLU A 95 15.08 -16.19 1.02
C GLU A 95 15.08 -14.73 0.59
N ARG A 96 15.32 -13.83 1.55
CA ARG A 96 15.38 -12.39 1.30
C ARG A 96 16.50 -12.06 0.32
N PRO A 97 16.24 -11.21 -0.70
CA PRO A 97 17.23 -10.88 -1.70
C PRO A 97 18.42 -10.12 -1.10
N ARG A 98 19.62 -10.42 -1.58
CA ARG A 98 20.89 -9.72 -1.26
C ARG A 98 21.73 -9.57 -2.52
N LYS A 99 22.53 -8.51 -2.59
CA LYS A 99 23.38 -8.20 -3.76
C LYS A 99 22.57 -8.11 -5.06
N VAL A 100 21.48 -7.35 -5.03
CA VAL A 100 20.59 -7.16 -6.19
C VAL A 100 20.22 -5.69 -6.34
N LYS A 101 19.76 -5.32 -7.52
CA LYS A 101 19.09 -4.04 -7.77
C LYS A 101 17.70 -4.26 -8.37
N MET A 102 16.77 -3.37 -8.07
CA MET A 102 15.39 -3.40 -8.59
C MET A 102 14.79 -1.99 -8.61
N LEU A 103 13.63 -1.81 -9.24
CA LEU A 103 12.89 -0.55 -9.16
C LEU A 103 12.37 -0.30 -7.75
N LEU A 104 12.22 0.98 -7.37
CA LEU A 104 11.57 1.31 -6.10
C LEU A 104 10.14 0.73 -6.03
N ARG A 105 9.37 0.79 -7.12
CA ARG A 105 8.04 0.17 -7.13
C ARG A 105 8.11 -1.34 -6.94
N ASP A 106 9.12 -2.02 -7.49
CA ASP A 106 9.24 -3.49 -7.42
C ASP A 106 9.78 -3.90 -6.05
N PHE A 107 10.54 -3.03 -5.39
CA PHE A 107 10.91 -3.17 -3.99
C PHE A 107 9.70 -3.02 -3.06
N ILE A 108 8.84 -2.03 -3.32
CA ILE A 108 7.63 -1.78 -2.51
C ILE A 108 6.54 -2.83 -2.81
N ASP A 109 6.32 -3.17 -4.07
CA ASP A 109 5.39 -4.23 -4.48
C ASP A 109 5.94 -5.59 -4.10
N GLY A 110 7.26 -5.76 -4.19
CA GLY A 110 7.99 -6.85 -3.59
C GLY A 110 7.74 -6.91 -2.10
N MET A 111 7.80 -5.80 -1.36
CA MET A 111 7.33 -5.73 0.03
C MET A 111 5.86 -6.15 0.15
N THR A 112 4.95 -5.61 -0.66
CA THR A 112 3.50 -5.85 -0.62
C THR A 112 3.10 -7.26 -1.06
N LEU A 113 3.91 -7.96 -1.83
CA LEU A 113 3.76 -9.36 -2.18
C LEU A 113 4.54 -10.27 -1.23
N ASP A 114 5.69 -9.81 -0.74
CA ASP A 114 6.46 -10.44 0.31
C ASP A 114 5.60 -10.49 1.56
N LEU A 115 4.85 -9.45 1.88
CA LEU A 115 3.68 -9.43 2.77
C LEU A 115 2.82 -10.71 2.62
N TYR A 116 2.54 -11.18 1.40
CA TYR A 116 1.78 -12.42 1.11
C TYR A 116 2.63 -13.67 0.82
N ASN A 117 3.97 -13.58 0.82
CA ASN A 117 4.85 -14.71 0.51
C ASN A 117 4.77 -15.77 1.62
N PRO A 118 4.46 -17.04 1.31
CA PRO A 118 4.33 -18.10 2.32
C PRO A 118 5.60 -18.31 3.17
N SER A 119 6.78 -18.03 2.62
CA SER A 119 8.07 -18.35 3.25
C SER A 119 8.50 -17.33 4.30
N TYR A 120 8.34 -16.04 4.02
CA TYR A 120 8.81 -14.96 4.91
C TYR A 120 7.85 -13.77 5.01
N GLY A 121 6.61 -13.95 4.58
CA GLY A 121 5.65 -12.87 4.47
C GLY A 121 4.87 -12.51 5.71
N TYR A 122 4.63 -11.21 5.84
CA TYR A 122 4.06 -10.59 7.03
C TYR A 122 2.54 -10.69 7.17
N PHE A 123 1.76 -10.53 6.11
CA PHE A 123 0.32 -10.84 6.11
C PHE A 123 0.07 -12.33 6.31
N SER A 124 0.99 -13.20 5.86
CA SER A 124 0.87 -14.64 6.08
C SER A 124 1.14 -15.09 7.53
N LYS A 125 1.81 -14.26 8.36
CA LYS A 125 2.29 -14.67 9.69
C LYS A 125 1.91 -13.77 10.88
N GLN A 126 1.63 -12.48 10.69
CA GLN A 126 1.56 -11.52 11.81
C GLN A 126 0.47 -10.43 11.73
N ALA A 127 -0.17 -10.23 10.56
CA ALA A 127 -1.23 -9.23 10.43
C ALA A 127 -2.56 -9.78 10.95
N VAL A 128 -3.15 -9.08 11.93
CA VAL A 128 -4.50 -9.37 12.43
C VAL A 128 -5.39 -8.17 12.11
N ILE A 129 -6.53 -8.43 11.46
CA ILE A 129 -7.53 -7.38 11.22
C ILE A 129 -8.38 -7.25 12.48
N PHE A 130 -8.39 -6.06 13.07
CA PHE A 130 -9.19 -5.72 14.25
C PHE A 130 -10.67 -5.89 13.92
N SER A 131 -11.38 -6.61 14.78
CA SER A 131 -12.84 -6.64 14.75
C SER A 131 -13.33 -6.21 16.14
N PRO A 132 -14.07 -5.10 16.25
CA PRO A 132 -14.49 -4.55 17.53
C PRO A 132 -15.60 -5.36 18.25
N GLY A 133 -15.88 -6.61 17.85
CA GLY A 133 -16.92 -7.45 18.47
C GLY A 133 -18.34 -7.10 18.02
N GLU A 134 -19.15 -6.47 18.89
CA GLU A 134 -20.50 -6.01 18.52
C GLU A 134 -20.45 -4.65 17.82
N PRO A 135 -21.45 -4.25 17.01
CA PRO A 135 -21.60 -2.88 16.53
C PRO A 135 -21.57 -1.84 17.67
N PHE A 136 -21.16 -0.62 17.37
CA PHE A 136 -21.21 0.48 18.34
C PHE A 136 -22.61 1.08 18.36
N ASP A 137 -23.13 1.34 19.56
CA ASP A 137 -24.36 2.11 19.76
C ASP A 137 -23.99 3.60 19.89
N PHE A 138 -23.88 4.27 18.75
CA PHE A 138 -23.49 5.69 18.68
C PHE A 138 -24.47 6.61 19.41
N ASN A 139 -25.77 6.31 19.35
CA ASN A 139 -26.84 7.13 19.93
C ASN A 139 -26.83 7.09 21.47
N SER A 140 -26.25 6.04 22.06
CA SER A 140 -26.04 5.96 23.51
C SER A 140 -24.85 6.82 23.99
N MET A 141 -23.87 7.08 23.13
CA MET A 141 -22.63 7.80 23.46
C MET A 141 -22.88 9.31 23.57
N ARG A 142 -22.23 9.96 24.54
CA ARG A 142 -22.34 11.40 24.80
C ARG A 142 -21.74 12.22 23.67
N ASP A 143 -20.52 11.91 23.24
CA ASP A 143 -19.72 12.69 22.30
C ASP A 143 -18.69 11.82 21.55
N GLU A 144 -17.99 12.41 20.58
CA GLU A 144 -16.94 11.72 19.81
C GLU A 144 -15.76 11.28 20.69
N ILE A 145 -15.49 11.97 21.81
CA ILE A 145 -14.40 11.62 22.73
C ILE A 145 -14.70 10.29 23.43
N GLU A 146 -15.95 10.08 23.86
CA GLU A 146 -16.40 8.81 24.43
C GLU A 146 -16.27 7.67 23.43
N PHE A 147 -16.63 7.91 22.16
CA PHE A 147 -16.43 6.93 21.09
C PHE A 147 -14.95 6.55 20.94
N GLN A 148 -14.03 7.52 20.91
CA GLN A 148 -12.59 7.25 20.79
C GLN A 148 -12.04 6.50 22.02
N ALA A 149 -12.55 6.80 23.21
CA ALA A 149 -12.18 6.09 24.44
C ALA A 149 -12.65 4.62 24.42
N GLU A 150 -13.90 4.39 24.00
CA GLU A 150 -14.47 3.05 23.87
C GLU A 150 -13.77 2.23 22.78
N LEU A 151 -13.45 2.86 21.65
CA LEU A 151 -12.61 2.25 20.61
C LEU A 151 -11.25 1.82 21.19
N GLY A 152 -10.57 2.71 21.92
CA GLY A 152 -9.30 2.41 22.59
C GLY A 152 -9.38 1.27 23.60
N ARG A 153 -10.50 1.17 24.34
CA ARG A 153 -10.76 0.05 25.25
C ARG A 153 -10.88 -1.27 24.50
N ARG A 154 -11.70 -1.33 23.46
CA ARG A 154 -11.90 -2.53 22.64
C ARG A 154 -10.61 -2.97 21.94
N TYR A 155 -9.79 -2.02 21.51
CA TYR A 155 -8.44 -2.29 21.01
C TYR A 155 -7.58 -3.05 22.02
N THR A 156 -7.54 -2.55 23.25
CA THR A 156 -6.75 -3.15 24.33
C THR A 156 -7.25 -4.55 24.66
N GLU A 157 -8.56 -4.73 24.80
CA GLU A 157 -9.18 -6.03 25.09
C GLU A 157 -8.93 -7.06 24.00
N PHE A 158 -9.03 -6.65 22.73
CA PHE A 158 -8.74 -7.53 21.61
C PHE A 158 -7.28 -7.97 21.61
N GLU A 159 -6.34 -7.05 21.89
CA GLU A 159 -4.93 -7.39 22.01
C GLU A 159 -4.65 -8.31 23.20
N ASP A 160 -5.30 -8.11 24.35
CA ASP A 160 -5.16 -8.96 25.53
C ASP A 160 -5.63 -10.40 25.24
N ILE A 161 -6.78 -10.56 24.58
CA ILE A 161 -7.29 -11.87 24.16
C ILE A 161 -6.31 -12.57 23.20
N LEU A 162 -5.69 -11.81 22.29
CA LEU A 162 -4.71 -12.37 21.37
C LEU A 162 -3.41 -12.75 22.08
N ASP A 163 -2.94 -11.94 23.03
CA ASP A 163 -1.76 -12.25 23.83
C ASP A 163 -1.97 -13.48 24.71
N GLU A 164 -3.18 -13.68 25.23
CA GLU A 164 -3.56 -14.90 25.95
C GLU A 164 -3.57 -16.16 25.05
N ARG A 165 -4.01 -16.03 23.79
CA ARG A 165 -4.14 -17.18 22.87
C ARG A 165 -2.85 -17.54 22.15
N GLU A 166 -2.10 -16.55 21.69
CA GLU A 166 -0.97 -16.71 20.78
C GLU A 166 0.38 -16.35 21.43
N GLY A 167 0.34 -15.79 22.64
CA GLY A 167 1.50 -15.22 23.33
C GLY A 167 1.74 -13.76 22.95
N GLU A 168 2.50 -13.07 23.81
CA GLU A 168 2.88 -11.67 23.58
C GLU A 168 3.74 -11.54 22.32
N ASN A 169 3.23 -10.77 21.34
CA ASN A 169 3.98 -10.41 20.15
C ASN A 169 4.17 -8.89 20.08
N PRO A 170 5.38 -8.37 20.40
CA PRO A 170 5.63 -6.93 20.45
C PRO A 170 5.55 -6.26 19.07
N THR A 171 5.63 -7.04 18.00
CA THR A 171 5.57 -6.59 16.60
C THR A 171 4.24 -6.92 15.93
N ARG A 172 3.19 -7.28 16.69
CA ARG A 172 1.85 -7.52 16.13
C ARG A 172 1.28 -6.23 15.55
N GLN A 173 0.67 -6.35 14.38
CA GLN A 173 0.18 -5.21 13.60
C GLN A 173 -1.32 -5.38 13.48
N LEU A 174 -2.02 -4.28 13.76
CA LEU A 174 -3.46 -4.29 13.96
C LEU A 174 -4.09 -3.20 13.11
N TRP A 175 -4.94 -3.64 12.19
CA TRP A 175 -5.59 -2.82 11.17
C TRP A 175 -7.04 -2.56 11.56
N HIS A 176 -7.54 -1.35 11.34
CA HIS A 176 -8.97 -1.09 11.29
C HIS A 176 -9.31 -0.38 9.99
N THR A 177 -10.48 -0.71 9.48
CA THR A 177 -11.07 -0.11 8.28
C THR A 177 -12.45 0.45 8.68
N PRO A 178 -13.00 1.42 7.95
CA PRO A 178 -14.32 1.99 8.24
C PRO A 178 -15.41 0.93 8.11
N THR A 179 -15.20 -0.10 7.28
CA THR A 179 -16.11 -1.24 7.15
C THR A 179 -16.24 -2.06 8.42
N GLU A 180 -15.16 -2.15 9.22
CA GLU A 180 -15.17 -2.84 10.52
C GLU A 180 -15.66 -1.91 11.63
N LEU A 181 -15.28 -0.62 11.60
CA LEU A 181 -15.59 0.33 12.65
C LEU A 181 -17.06 0.76 12.66
N PHE A 182 -17.65 0.96 11.48
CA PHE A 182 -19.00 1.52 11.32
C PHE A 182 -20.01 0.50 10.78
N ARG A 183 -19.80 -0.79 11.08
CA ARG A 183 -20.80 -1.80 10.76
C ARG A 183 -22.09 -1.60 11.59
N PRO A 184 -23.27 -1.92 11.02
CA PRO A 184 -23.52 -2.26 9.62
C PRO A 184 -23.62 -1.01 8.71
N TYR A 185 -23.78 0.19 9.29
CA TYR A 185 -24.14 1.44 8.64
C TYR A 185 -23.32 1.81 7.40
N TYR A 186 -21.98 1.64 7.44
CA TYR A 186 -21.12 1.89 6.28
C TYR A 186 -21.45 0.97 5.10
N GLY A 187 -21.66 -0.33 5.37
CA GLY A 187 -22.01 -1.30 4.34
C GLY A 187 -23.40 -1.08 3.76
N GLU A 188 -24.36 -0.67 4.59
CA GLU A 188 -25.71 -0.31 4.14
C GLU A 188 -25.71 0.91 3.22
N ALA A 189 -24.89 1.93 3.52
CA ALA A 189 -24.77 3.12 2.68
C ALA A 189 -24.26 2.75 1.27
N ILE A 190 -23.23 1.90 1.20
CA ILE A 190 -22.73 1.36 -0.08
C ILE A 190 -23.83 0.53 -0.76
N ALA A 191 -24.52 -0.34 -0.04
CA ALA A 191 -25.59 -1.18 -0.59
C ALA A 191 -26.72 -0.34 -1.21
N ARG A 192 -27.14 0.74 -0.55
CA ARG A 192 -28.15 1.68 -1.06
C ARG A 192 -27.72 2.34 -2.36
N TYR A 193 -26.47 2.79 -2.43
CA TYR A 193 -25.90 3.31 -3.66
C TYR A 193 -25.96 2.25 -4.78
N LEU A 194 -25.52 1.02 -4.51
CA LEU A 194 -25.49 -0.06 -5.51
C LEU A 194 -26.89 -0.42 -6.01
N VAL A 195 -27.84 -0.68 -5.11
CA VAL A 195 -29.21 -1.07 -5.45
C VAL A 195 -29.91 0.05 -6.23
N THR A 196 -29.78 1.30 -5.80
CA THR A 196 -30.42 2.44 -6.48
C THR A 196 -29.90 2.58 -7.90
N ASN A 197 -28.58 2.56 -8.10
CA ASN A 197 -27.99 2.68 -9.43
C ASN A 197 -28.28 1.47 -10.31
N TYR A 198 -28.30 0.26 -9.74
CA TYR A 198 -28.70 -0.96 -10.44
C TYR A 198 -30.12 -0.87 -10.97
N ARG A 199 -31.07 -0.42 -10.14
CA ARG A 199 -32.48 -0.24 -10.52
C ARG A 199 -32.68 0.78 -11.63
N LEU A 200 -31.91 1.87 -11.60
CA LEU A 200 -32.05 2.95 -12.58
C LEU A 200 -31.49 2.60 -13.96
N THR A 201 -30.61 1.61 -14.07
CA THR A 201 -29.80 1.46 -15.28
C THR A 201 -29.83 0.07 -15.91
N THR A 202 -29.80 -0.99 -15.09
CA THR A 202 -29.54 -2.35 -15.56
C THR A 202 -30.72 -3.28 -15.28
N TYR A 203 -31.44 -3.04 -14.19
CA TYR A 203 -32.63 -3.82 -13.83
C TYR A 203 -33.75 -3.65 -14.88
N PRO A 204 -34.47 -4.72 -15.27
CA PRO A 204 -34.33 -6.13 -14.85
C PRO A 204 -33.53 -7.00 -15.84
N TYR A 205 -32.78 -6.41 -16.77
CA TYR A 205 -32.21 -7.12 -17.93
C TYR A 205 -30.96 -7.93 -17.59
N HIS A 206 -30.08 -7.40 -16.73
CA HIS A 206 -28.92 -8.15 -16.24
C HIS A 206 -28.98 -8.30 -14.73
N ASP A 207 -28.35 -9.36 -14.25
CA ASP A 207 -28.18 -9.65 -12.83
C ASP A 207 -27.21 -8.65 -12.18
N LEU A 208 -27.34 -8.47 -10.85
CA LEU A 208 -26.49 -7.56 -10.09
C LEU A 208 -25.16 -8.26 -9.78
N LEU A 209 -24.15 -8.02 -10.61
CA LEU A 209 -22.79 -8.52 -10.41
C LEU A 209 -21.96 -7.51 -9.61
N ILE A 210 -21.43 -7.94 -8.47
CA ILE A 210 -20.54 -7.15 -7.62
C ILE A 210 -19.19 -7.88 -7.55
N TYR A 211 -18.11 -7.16 -7.83
CA TYR A 211 -16.74 -7.60 -7.62
C TYR A 211 -16.13 -6.75 -6.53
N GLU A 212 -15.59 -7.35 -5.47
CA GLU A 212 -14.89 -6.66 -4.39
C GLU A 212 -13.43 -7.10 -4.39
N MET A 213 -12.53 -6.14 -4.60
CA MET A 213 -11.09 -6.37 -4.48
C MET A 213 -10.65 -6.06 -3.05
N GLY A 214 -9.93 -7.01 -2.42
CA GLY A 214 -9.36 -6.79 -1.09
C GLY A 214 -10.40 -6.70 0.02
N ALA A 215 -11.35 -7.64 0.07
CA ALA A 215 -12.48 -7.62 1.01
C ALA A 215 -12.11 -7.76 2.51
N GLY A 216 -10.82 -7.91 2.85
CA GLY A 216 -10.34 -8.08 4.22
C GLY A 216 -10.97 -9.30 4.90
N ARG A 217 -11.85 -9.08 5.89
CA ARG A 217 -12.59 -10.15 6.58
C ARG A 217 -13.90 -10.55 5.89
N GLY A 218 -14.32 -9.85 4.83
CA GLY A 218 -15.61 -10.02 4.16
C GLY A 218 -16.79 -9.37 4.88
N THR A 219 -16.53 -8.44 5.80
CA THR A 219 -17.58 -7.75 6.58
C THR A 219 -18.44 -6.84 5.69
N LEU A 220 -17.81 -6.14 4.73
CA LEU A 220 -18.55 -5.29 3.79
C LEU A 220 -19.52 -6.11 2.92
N MET A 221 -19.06 -7.23 2.36
CA MET A 221 -19.89 -8.18 1.61
C MET A 221 -21.12 -8.60 2.41
N LEU A 222 -20.95 -9.04 3.66
CA LEU A 222 -22.07 -9.49 4.49
C LEU A 222 -23.08 -8.37 4.73
N ASN A 223 -22.62 -7.19 5.15
CA ASN A 223 -23.49 -6.04 5.38
C ASN A 223 -24.28 -5.67 4.12
N ILE A 224 -23.65 -5.72 2.94
CA ILE A 224 -24.33 -5.44 1.67
C ILE A 224 -25.39 -6.51 1.38
N LEU A 225 -25.04 -7.79 1.49
CA LEU A 225 -25.96 -8.89 1.16
C LEU A 225 -27.13 -8.98 2.15
N ASP A 226 -26.88 -8.76 3.44
CA ASP A 226 -27.91 -8.70 4.49
C ASP A 226 -28.89 -7.55 4.19
N TYR A 227 -28.38 -6.35 3.89
CA TYR A 227 -29.21 -5.19 3.56
C TYR A 227 -30.07 -5.44 2.31
N ILE A 228 -29.49 -5.95 1.22
CA ILE A 228 -30.24 -6.21 -0.01
C ILE A 228 -31.31 -7.29 0.24
N ARG A 229 -31.00 -8.33 1.03
CA ARG A 229 -31.95 -9.39 1.37
C ARG A 229 -33.18 -8.85 2.12
N GLU A 230 -32.97 -7.91 3.04
CA GLU A 230 -34.04 -7.33 3.85
C GLU A 230 -34.89 -6.32 3.08
N VAL A 231 -34.25 -5.45 2.29
CA VAL A 231 -34.93 -4.33 1.63
C VAL A 231 -35.52 -4.72 0.27
N ASP A 232 -34.82 -5.54 -0.52
CA ASP A 232 -35.27 -5.92 -1.86
C ASP A 232 -34.93 -7.39 -2.19
N PRO A 233 -35.78 -8.34 -1.76
CA PRO A 233 -35.58 -9.77 -2.02
C PRO A 233 -35.55 -10.13 -3.51
N GLN A 234 -36.18 -9.34 -4.38
CA GLN A 234 -36.19 -9.59 -5.82
C GLN A 234 -34.83 -9.26 -6.44
N VAL A 235 -34.23 -8.14 -6.03
CA VAL A 235 -32.84 -7.81 -6.40
C VAL A 235 -31.88 -8.82 -5.80
N TYR A 236 -32.05 -9.18 -4.52
CA TYR A 236 -31.21 -10.17 -3.83
C TYR A 236 -31.15 -11.52 -4.58
N ALA A 237 -32.28 -12.00 -5.10
CA ALA A 237 -32.33 -13.25 -5.85
C ALA A 237 -31.40 -13.24 -7.10
N ARG A 238 -31.17 -12.05 -7.66
CA ARG A 238 -30.33 -11.80 -8.85
C ARG A 238 -28.95 -11.25 -8.51
N THR A 239 -28.58 -11.15 -7.24
CA THR A 239 -27.26 -10.67 -6.84
C THR A 239 -26.24 -11.79 -6.92
N LYS A 240 -25.05 -11.51 -7.48
CA LYS A 240 -23.86 -12.36 -7.33
C LYS A 240 -22.70 -11.50 -6.84
N PHE A 241 -22.02 -11.99 -5.82
CA PHE A 241 -20.93 -11.28 -5.17
C PHE A 241 -19.63 -12.06 -5.35
N ASN A 242 -18.61 -11.42 -5.93
CA ASN A 242 -17.34 -12.04 -6.25
C ASN A 242 -16.24 -11.33 -5.48
N ILE A 243 -15.55 -12.03 -4.58
CA ILE A 243 -14.40 -11.49 -3.86
C ILE A 243 -13.13 -11.86 -4.62
N ILE A 244 -12.28 -10.88 -4.91
CA ILE A 244 -10.95 -11.08 -5.48
C ILE A 244 -9.93 -10.87 -4.35
N GLU A 245 -9.34 -11.98 -3.91
CA GLU A 245 -8.42 -12.02 -2.76
C GLU A 245 -7.11 -12.68 -3.16
N ILE A 246 -5.97 -12.03 -2.91
CA ILE A 246 -4.66 -12.58 -3.24
C ILE A 246 -4.19 -13.61 -2.18
N SER A 247 -4.56 -13.40 -0.91
CA SER A 247 -4.14 -14.22 0.22
C SER A 247 -5.01 -15.45 0.41
N SER A 248 -4.42 -16.64 0.31
CA SER A 248 -5.12 -17.90 0.60
C SER A 248 -5.61 -17.97 2.06
N THR A 249 -4.88 -17.36 3.00
CA THR A 249 -5.27 -17.32 4.43
C THR A 249 -6.50 -16.45 4.65
N LEU A 250 -6.55 -15.27 4.03
CA LEU A 250 -7.73 -14.39 4.12
C LEU A 250 -8.92 -14.98 3.36
N ALA A 251 -8.70 -15.57 2.18
CA ALA A 251 -9.76 -16.28 1.44
C ALA A 251 -10.36 -17.43 2.27
N ALA A 252 -9.54 -18.18 3.01
CA ALA A 252 -10.02 -19.21 3.92
C ALA A 252 -10.78 -18.62 5.12
N LEU A 253 -10.33 -17.47 5.66
CA LEU A 253 -11.02 -16.77 6.74
C LEU A 253 -12.38 -16.24 6.28
N GLN A 254 -12.46 -15.63 5.10
CA GLN A 254 -13.70 -15.12 4.49
C GLN A 254 -14.70 -16.27 4.27
N ASN A 255 -14.24 -17.42 3.75
CA ASN A 255 -15.07 -18.63 3.62
C ASN A 255 -15.60 -19.11 4.98
N ARG A 256 -14.76 -19.15 6.02
CA ARG A 256 -15.19 -19.52 7.37
C ARG A 256 -16.21 -18.53 7.93
N HIS A 257 -16.00 -17.24 7.72
CA HIS A 257 -16.89 -16.19 8.18
C HIS A 257 -18.27 -16.29 7.49
N LEU A 258 -18.28 -16.50 6.17
CA LEU A 258 -19.47 -16.75 5.37
C LEU A 258 -20.26 -17.98 5.84
N LEU A 259 -19.59 -19.01 6.35
CA LEU A 259 -20.24 -20.24 6.83
C LEU A 259 -20.56 -20.24 8.34
N SER A 260 -20.19 -19.18 9.06
CA SER A 260 -20.21 -19.16 10.53
C SER A 260 -21.64 -19.15 11.10
N THR A 261 -22.50 -18.24 10.63
CA THR A 261 -23.86 -18.05 11.13
C THR A 261 -24.91 -18.60 10.15
N ALA A 262 -26.12 -18.89 10.64
CA ALA A 262 -27.20 -19.35 9.76
C ALA A 262 -27.58 -18.28 8.72
N ALA A 263 -27.55 -17.00 9.11
CA ALA A 263 -27.79 -15.86 8.22
C ALA A 263 -26.71 -15.73 7.13
N SER A 264 -25.43 -15.87 7.50
CA SER A 264 -24.32 -15.81 6.53
C SER A 264 -24.28 -17.03 5.61
N ARG A 265 -24.61 -18.23 6.12
CA ARG A 265 -24.74 -19.45 5.28
C ARG A 265 -25.81 -19.29 4.20
N GLY A 266 -26.84 -18.49 4.45
CA GLY A 266 -27.88 -18.15 3.47
C GLY A 266 -27.39 -17.33 2.27
N HIS A 267 -26.13 -16.86 2.30
CA HIS A 267 -25.48 -16.15 1.20
C HIS A 267 -24.48 -17.03 0.42
N ALA A 268 -24.20 -18.25 0.89
CA ALA A 268 -23.14 -19.09 0.33
C ALA A 268 -23.35 -19.45 -1.15
N ASP A 269 -24.60 -19.50 -1.63
CA ASP A 269 -24.96 -19.73 -3.03
C ASP A 269 -24.77 -18.49 -3.92
N LYS A 270 -24.58 -17.31 -3.33
CA LYS A 270 -24.43 -16.02 -4.01
C LYS A 270 -23.00 -15.52 -4.07
N VAL A 271 -22.12 -16.07 -3.24
CA VAL A 271 -20.74 -15.59 -3.05
C VAL A 271 -19.75 -16.53 -3.71
N GLU A 272 -18.87 -15.97 -4.54
CA GLU A 272 -17.71 -16.64 -5.11
C GLU A 272 -16.42 -15.97 -4.60
N ILE A 273 -15.51 -16.74 -3.98
CA ILE A 273 -14.22 -16.23 -3.52
C ILE A 273 -13.13 -16.71 -4.49
N ILE A 274 -12.57 -15.77 -5.25
CA ILE A 274 -11.58 -16.00 -6.28
C ILE A 274 -10.21 -15.69 -5.69
N ASN A 275 -9.47 -16.73 -5.33
CA ASN A 275 -8.12 -16.57 -4.78
C ASN A 275 -7.08 -16.31 -5.89
N ARG A 276 -6.98 -15.05 -6.33
CA ARG A 276 -6.08 -14.61 -7.40
C ARG A 276 -5.75 -13.12 -7.27
N SER A 277 -4.57 -12.72 -7.75
CA SER A 277 -4.25 -11.30 -7.97
C SER A 277 -5.07 -10.72 -9.12
N ILE A 278 -5.57 -9.49 -8.96
CA ILE A 278 -6.25 -8.76 -10.04
C ILE A 278 -5.33 -8.49 -11.24
N PHE A 279 -4.02 -8.37 -11.02
CA PHE A 279 -3.04 -8.12 -12.08
C PHE A 279 -2.78 -9.37 -12.93
N ASP A 280 -3.09 -10.55 -12.41
CA ASP A 280 -3.00 -11.84 -13.12
C ASP A 280 -4.36 -12.26 -13.69
N TRP A 281 -5.31 -11.33 -13.79
CA TRP A 281 -6.65 -11.61 -14.30
C TRP A 281 -6.63 -11.86 -15.81
N ASP A 282 -7.30 -12.92 -16.25
CA ASP A 282 -7.33 -13.40 -17.63
C ASP A 282 -8.75 -13.63 -18.19
N GLN A 283 -9.79 -13.43 -17.37
CA GLN A 283 -11.17 -13.69 -17.75
C GLN A 283 -11.87 -12.42 -18.25
N TYR A 284 -12.43 -12.47 -19.45
CA TYR A 284 -13.20 -11.35 -19.99
C TYR A 284 -14.66 -11.40 -19.50
N VAL A 285 -15.10 -10.35 -18.81
CA VAL A 285 -16.43 -10.19 -18.23
C VAL A 285 -17.16 -9.04 -18.94
N PRO A 286 -17.97 -9.33 -19.99
CA PRO A 286 -18.67 -8.28 -20.74
C PRO A 286 -19.89 -7.71 -20.00
N SER A 287 -20.43 -8.46 -19.03
CA SER A 287 -21.63 -8.08 -18.29
C SER A 287 -21.41 -6.81 -17.47
N PRO A 288 -22.41 -5.91 -17.37
CA PRO A 288 -22.34 -4.77 -16.47
C PRO A 288 -22.13 -5.24 -15.03
N CYS A 289 -21.13 -4.70 -14.35
CA CYS A 289 -20.81 -5.08 -12.97
C CYS A 289 -20.40 -3.85 -12.15
N PHE A 290 -20.64 -3.90 -10.85
CA PHE A 290 -20.05 -2.96 -9.90
C PHE A 290 -18.71 -3.52 -9.44
N PHE A 291 -17.68 -2.67 -9.43
CA PHE A 291 -16.36 -3.01 -8.96
C PHE A 291 -16.05 -2.17 -7.73
N LEU A 292 -15.93 -2.82 -6.58
CA LEU A 292 -15.65 -2.22 -5.28
C LEU A 292 -14.15 -2.34 -4.97
N ALA A 293 -13.54 -1.24 -4.60
CA ALA A 293 -12.16 -1.19 -4.08
C ALA A 293 -12.11 -0.19 -2.93
N MET A 294 -12.37 -0.65 -1.70
CA MET A 294 -12.39 0.20 -0.49
C MET A 294 -11.05 0.09 0.22
N GLU A 295 -10.31 1.19 0.38
CA GLU A 295 -8.98 1.24 1.02
C GLU A 295 -8.00 0.24 0.37
N VAL A 296 -7.86 0.35 -0.96
CA VAL A 296 -7.02 -0.54 -1.77
C VAL A 296 -5.93 0.23 -2.50
N PHE A 297 -6.16 1.48 -2.88
CA PHE A 297 -5.24 2.26 -3.69
C PHE A 297 -4.04 2.75 -2.88
N ASP A 298 -4.23 3.02 -1.59
CA ASP A 298 -3.17 3.29 -0.63
C ASP A 298 -2.10 2.19 -0.57
N ASN A 299 -2.48 0.94 -0.79
CA ASN A 299 -1.60 -0.22 -0.77
C ASN A 299 -0.88 -0.47 -2.10
N PHE A 300 -1.23 0.23 -3.18
CA PHE A 300 -0.57 0.06 -4.48
C PHE A 300 0.81 0.71 -4.50
N SER A 301 1.79 0.00 -5.07
CA SER A 301 3.16 0.51 -5.14
C SER A 301 3.29 1.67 -6.13
N HIS A 302 4.18 2.60 -5.77
CA HIS A 302 4.48 3.79 -6.54
C HIS A 302 5.96 3.78 -6.97
N ASP A 303 6.25 4.29 -8.17
CA ASP A 303 7.63 4.62 -8.55
C ASP A 303 8.05 5.94 -7.91
N GLY A 304 9.27 5.98 -7.38
CA GLY A 304 9.88 7.22 -6.91
C GLY A 304 10.62 7.91 -8.05
N ILE A 305 10.24 9.13 -8.39
CA ILE A 305 10.87 9.96 -9.41
C ILE A 305 11.48 11.19 -8.76
N ARG A 306 12.70 11.55 -9.15
CA ARG A 306 13.27 12.87 -8.88
C ARG A 306 13.53 13.60 -10.19
N TYR A 307 13.61 14.92 -10.12
CA TYR A 307 13.91 15.73 -11.29
C TYR A 307 15.24 16.42 -11.12
N ASP A 308 16.00 16.49 -12.19
CA ASP A 308 17.07 17.47 -12.28
C ASP A 308 16.45 18.87 -12.37
N VAL A 309 16.74 19.72 -11.38
CA VAL A 309 16.14 21.06 -11.27
C VAL A 309 16.53 21.97 -12.44
N ALA A 310 17.69 21.72 -13.06
CA ALA A 310 18.18 22.51 -14.18
C ALA A 310 17.59 22.06 -15.53
N THR A 311 17.51 20.73 -15.75
CA THR A 311 17.10 20.17 -17.05
C THR A 311 15.65 19.69 -17.10
N GLU A 312 14.97 19.65 -15.95
CA GLU A 312 13.63 19.10 -15.75
C GLU A 312 13.50 17.62 -16.15
N GLN A 313 14.62 16.93 -16.35
CA GLN A 313 14.61 15.53 -16.74
C GLN A 313 14.21 14.64 -15.55
N PRO A 314 13.22 13.75 -15.74
CA PRO A 314 12.84 12.79 -14.71
C PRO A 314 13.92 11.71 -14.57
N LEU A 315 14.19 11.34 -13.33
CA LEU A 315 15.11 10.30 -12.91
C LEU A 315 14.36 9.28 -12.07
N GLN A 316 14.41 8.00 -12.46
CA GLN A 316 13.70 6.94 -11.76
C GLN A 316 14.53 6.31 -10.65
N GLY A 317 13.90 6.16 -9.49
CA GLY A 317 14.45 5.57 -8.28
C GLY A 317 14.58 4.05 -8.38
N HIS A 318 15.76 3.58 -8.02
CA HIS A 318 16.16 2.18 -7.95
C HIS A 318 16.66 1.88 -6.54
N VAL A 319 16.41 0.68 -6.06
CA VAL A 319 16.88 0.19 -4.77
C VAL A 319 18.00 -0.81 -5.00
N LEU A 320 19.16 -0.55 -4.39
CA LEU A 320 20.28 -1.47 -4.32
C LEU A 320 20.29 -2.12 -2.93
N ILE A 321 20.32 -3.44 -2.89
CA ILE A 321 20.51 -4.22 -1.66
C ILE A 321 21.95 -4.73 -1.66
N ASP A 322 22.73 -4.35 -0.66
CA ASP A 322 24.13 -4.77 -0.57
C ASP A 322 24.30 -6.21 -0.05
N GLY A 323 25.56 -6.62 0.17
CA GLY A 323 25.87 -7.95 0.69
C GLY A 323 25.52 -8.14 2.18
N ASP A 324 25.47 -7.06 2.93
CA ASP A 324 25.13 -7.03 4.35
C ASP A 324 23.62 -6.93 4.58
N GLY A 325 22.87 -6.52 3.55
CA GLY A 325 21.42 -6.36 3.55
C GLY A 325 20.96 -4.92 3.80
N ASP A 326 21.86 -3.94 3.65
CA ASP A 326 21.51 -2.51 3.72
C ASP A 326 20.93 -2.03 2.38
N PHE A 327 20.02 -1.06 2.47
CA PHE A 327 19.30 -0.49 1.33
C PHE A 327 19.88 0.86 0.92
N TYR A 328 20.09 1.03 -0.39
CA TYR A 328 20.57 2.29 -0.96
C TYR A 328 19.70 2.72 -2.14
N GLU A 329 19.42 4.02 -2.21
CA GLU A 329 18.65 4.64 -3.28
C GLU A 329 19.57 5.13 -4.41
N PHE A 330 19.26 4.75 -5.65
CA PHE A 330 19.94 5.20 -6.85
C PHE A 330 18.94 5.80 -7.83
N TYR A 331 19.40 6.74 -8.66
CA TYR A 331 18.55 7.41 -9.65
C TYR A 331 19.13 7.24 -11.05
N SER A 332 18.32 6.73 -11.98
CA SER A 332 18.67 6.53 -13.39
C SER A 332 17.89 7.48 -14.29
N GLN A 333 18.49 7.92 -15.39
CA GLN A 333 17.83 8.70 -16.44
C GLN A 333 16.93 7.84 -17.33
N GLU A 334 17.21 6.53 -17.40
CA GLU A 334 16.40 5.60 -18.16
C GLU A 334 15.12 5.31 -17.40
N LEU A 335 14.00 5.81 -17.94
CA LEU A 335 12.67 5.51 -17.44
C LEU A 335 12.21 4.16 -17.97
N ASP A 336 11.68 3.36 -17.07
CA ASP A 336 10.94 2.16 -17.39
C ASP A 336 9.69 2.48 -18.28
N PRO A 337 9.29 1.58 -19.19
CA PRO A 337 8.15 1.79 -20.08
C PRO A 337 6.83 2.16 -19.38
N LEU A 338 6.57 1.62 -18.18
CA LEU A 338 5.35 1.92 -17.41
C LEU A 338 5.38 3.33 -16.85
N ALA A 339 6.51 3.74 -16.26
CA ALA A 339 6.69 5.11 -15.77
C ALA A 339 6.62 6.12 -16.93
N ALA A 340 7.27 5.83 -18.05
CA ALA A 340 7.21 6.65 -19.25
C ALA A 340 5.77 6.76 -19.80
N ARG A 341 5.00 5.68 -19.77
CA ARG A 341 3.58 5.70 -20.14
C ARG A 341 2.75 6.55 -19.19
N TYR A 342 2.97 6.42 -17.88
CA TYR A 342 2.27 7.22 -16.87
C TYR A 342 2.45 8.72 -17.15
N PHE A 343 3.67 9.18 -17.44
CA PHE A 343 3.91 10.58 -17.82
C PHE A 343 3.10 11.03 -19.03
N ARG A 344 3.07 10.21 -20.09
CA ARG A 344 2.30 10.53 -21.31
C ARG A 344 0.80 10.61 -21.03
N VAL A 345 0.25 9.62 -20.34
CA VAL A 345 -1.19 9.54 -20.03
C VAL A 345 -1.59 10.68 -19.10
N ARG A 346 -0.83 10.91 -18.02
CA ARG A 346 -1.08 12.01 -17.08
C ARG A 346 -1.07 13.35 -17.79
N HIS A 347 -0.06 13.61 -18.63
CA HIS A 347 0.06 14.88 -19.33
C HIS A 347 -1.13 15.10 -20.28
N ALA A 348 -1.50 14.09 -21.05
CA ALA A 348 -2.66 14.16 -21.95
C ALA A 348 -3.98 14.35 -21.19
N ALA A 349 -4.19 13.60 -20.10
CA ALA A 349 -5.41 13.63 -19.31
C ALA A 349 -5.65 14.96 -18.57
N THR A 350 -4.56 15.60 -18.14
CA THR A 350 -4.62 16.85 -17.34
C THR A 350 -4.33 18.11 -18.14
N GLY A 351 -4.04 17.98 -19.45
CA GLY A 351 -3.59 19.10 -20.29
C GLY A 351 -2.29 19.74 -19.79
N GLY A 352 -1.44 18.98 -19.10
CA GLY A 352 -0.21 19.47 -18.49
C GLY A 352 -0.37 20.19 -17.15
N ASN A 353 -1.59 20.27 -16.59
CA ASN A 353 -1.86 20.93 -15.31
C ASN A 353 -1.92 19.92 -14.15
N TYR A 354 -0.76 19.66 -13.54
CA TYR A 354 -0.62 18.80 -12.37
C TYR A 354 0.45 19.36 -11.43
N PRO A 355 0.39 19.05 -10.12
CA PRO A 355 1.40 19.51 -9.18
C PRO A 355 2.77 18.95 -9.56
N LYS A 356 3.81 19.79 -9.42
CA LYS A 356 5.20 19.41 -9.69
C LYS A 356 6.03 19.63 -8.43
N PRO A 357 7.03 18.79 -8.13
CA PRO A 357 7.87 18.92 -6.93
C PRO A 357 8.90 20.06 -7.02
N TYR A 358 8.84 20.87 -8.08
CA TYR A 358 9.74 21.99 -8.33
C TYR A 358 8.96 23.22 -8.81
N ALA A 359 9.54 24.40 -8.59
CA ALA A 359 8.92 25.66 -8.99
C ALA A 359 8.71 25.73 -10.52
N SER A 360 7.52 26.16 -10.97
CA SER A 360 7.19 26.31 -12.39
C SER A 360 7.99 27.42 -13.08
N ASN A 361 8.46 28.42 -12.33
CA ASN A 361 9.22 29.57 -12.84
C ASN A 361 10.71 29.23 -13.01
N ALA A 362 11.23 29.38 -14.24
CA ALA A 362 12.62 29.07 -14.58
C ALA A 362 13.65 29.87 -13.76
N VAL A 363 13.34 31.15 -13.47
CA VAL A 363 14.22 32.02 -12.67
C VAL A 363 14.31 31.52 -11.22
N LEU A 364 13.20 31.12 -10.63
CA LEU A 364 13.17 30.57 -9.27
C LEU A 364 13.94 29.25 -9.18
N ARG A 365 13.81 28.38 -10.19
CA ARG A 365 14.62 27.15 -10.28
C ARG A 365 16.11 27.44 -10.39
N TYR A 366 16.50 28.37 -11.26
CA TYR A 366 17.91 28.74 -11.42
C TYR A 366 18.46 29.32 -10.11
N LEU A 367 17.72 30.19 -9.43
CA LEU A 367 18.14 30.72 -8.13
C LEU A 367 18.25 29.64 -7.06
N SER A 368 17.35 28.65 -7.02
CA SER A 368 17.46 27.54 -6.06
C SER A 368 18.72 26.70 -6.26
N THR A 369 19.22 26.56 -7.49
CA THR A 369 20.49 25.86 -7.76
C THR A 369 21.74 26.63 -7.33
N LYS A 370 21.62 27.93 -7.04
CA LYS A 370 22.74 28.80 -6.63
C LYS A 370 22.90 28.91 -5.11
N ILE A 371 21.99 28.32 -4.34
CA ILE A 371 22.08 28.29 -2.89
C ILE A 371 23.19 27.30 -2.49
N PRO A 372 24.19 27.72 -1.69
CA PRO A 372 25.23 26.82 -1.24
C PRO A 372 24.62 25.67 -0.42
N PHE A 373 25.05 24.44 -0.69
CA PHE A 373 24.52 23.19 -0.12
C PHE A 373 23.10 22.80 -0.57
N ALA A 374 22.53 23.44 -1.60
CA ALA A 374 21.28 22.96 -2.20
C ALA A 374 21.47 21.58 -2.85
N ALA A 375 20.48 20.72 -2.67
CA ALA A 375 20.43 19.45 -3.39
C ALA A 375 20.26 19.72 -4.90
N ASN A 376 21.02 19.01 -5.73
CA ASN A 376 20.91 19.14 -7.19
C ASN A 376 19.60 18.56 -7.75
N LEU A 377 18.92 17.72 -6.95
CA LEU A 377 17.69 17.02 -7.31
C LEU A 377 16.50 17.62 -6.58
N SER A 378 15.34 17.60 -7.22
CA SER A 378 14.07 17.95 -6.59
C SER A 378 13.74 17.00 -5.44
N ASP A 379 12.74 17.38 -4.64
CA ASP A 379 12.09 16.43 -3.75
C ASP A 379 11.50 15.25 -4.56
N PRO A 380 11.45 14.04 -3.99
CA PRO A 380 10.92 12.88 -4.67
C PRO A 380 9.41 13.03 -4.88
N GLU A 381 8.94 12.60 -6.04
CA GLU A 381 7.54 12.44 -6.41
C GLU A 381 7.25 10.95 -6.54
N PHE A 382 6.22 10.47 -5.85
CA PHE A 382 5.77 9.10 -5.96
C PHE A 382 4.61 9.02 -6.95
N ILE A 383 4.78 8.26 -8.03
CA ILE A 383 3.77 8.13 -9.09
C ILE A 383 3.04 6.76 -9.01
N PRO A 384 1.69 6.74 -9.02
CA PRO A 384 0.88 5.52 -8.88
C PRO A 384 0.85 4.67 -10.15
N THR A 385 1.98 4.07 -10.52
CA THR A 385 2.09 3.26 -11.74
C THR A 385 1.32 1.95 -11.66
N ARG A 386 1.26 1.30 -10.48
CA ARG A 386 0.43 0.10 -10.29
C ARG A 386 -1.07 0.37 -10.41
N LEU A 387 -1.53 1.50 -9.87
CA LEU A 387 -2.91 1.93 -10.02
C LEU A 387 -3.29 2.13 -11.49
N MET A 388 -2.38 2.70 -12.30
CA MET A 388 -2.58 2.82 -13.74
C MET A 388 -2.73 1.44 -14.41
N GLN A 389 -1.92 0.45 -14.02
CA GLN A 389 -2.07 -0.92 -14.52
C GLN A 389 -3.39 -1.55 -14.11
N PHE A 390 -3.88 -1.27 -12.89
CA PHE A 390 -5.19 -1.73 -12.45
C PHE A 390 -6.31 -1.16 -13.34
N PHE A 391 -6.23 0.11 -13.74
CA PHE A 391 -7.19 0.68 -14.69
C PHE A 391 -7.14 0.01 -16.06
N ASP A 392 -5.97 -0.44 -16.52
CA ASP A 392 -5.85 -1.23 -17.75
C ASP A 392 -6.54 -2.59 -17.63
N VAL A 393 -6.43 -3.24 -16.47
CA VAL A 393 -7.14 -4.50 -16.20
C VAL A 393 -8.65 -4.28 -16.26
N LEU A 394 -9.15 -3.21 -15.63
CA LEU A 394 -10.57 -2.89 -15.64
C LEU A 394 -11.10 -2.57 -17.05
N GLU A 395 -10.34 -1.83 -17.85
CA GLU A 395 -10.70 -1.53 -19.24
C GLU A 395 -10.74 -2.80 -20.10
N LYS A 396 -9.69 -3.62 -20.02
CA LYS A 396 -9.52 -4.80 -20.86
C LYS A 396 -10.48 -5.93 -20.53
N TYR A 397 -10.66 -6.22 -19.25
CA TYR A 397 -11.39 -7.42 -18.80
C TYR A 397 -12.79 -7.14 -18.29
N PHE A 398 -13.06 -5.91 -17.84
CA PHE A 398 -14.37 -5.54 -17.30
C PHE A 398 -14.93 -4.30 -18.02
N PRO A 399 -15.13 -4.30 -19.35
CA PRO A 399 -15.55 -3.10 -20.08
C PRO A 399 -16.88 -2.51 -19.58
N GLY A 400 -17.77 -3.34 -19.01
CA GLY A 400 -19.03 -2.93 -18.40
C GLY A 400 -18.93 -2.42 -16.96
N HIS A 401 -17.74 -2.31 -16.37
CA HIS A 401 -17.59 -2.01 -14.94
C HIS A 401 -18.08 -0.61 -14.57
N ARG A 402 -18.56 -0.49 -13.33
CA ARG A 402 -18.77 0.75 -12.60
C ARG A 402 -17.96 0.71 -11.33
N LEU A 403 -16.90 1.50 -11.28
CA LEU A 403 -16.00 1.58 -10.14
C LEU A 403 -16.68 2.36 -9.01
N VAL A 404 -16.62 1.82 -7.81
CA VAL A 404 -16.91 2.50 -6.54
C VAL A 404 -15.69 2.28 -5.67
N THR A 405 -14.98 3.34 -5.34
CA THR A 405 -13.74 3.26 -4.56
C THR A 405 -13.68 4.39 -3.54
N SER A 406 -13.09 4.09 -2.39
CA SER A 406 -12.87 5.04 -1.30
C SER A 406 -11.44 4.88 -0.81
N ASP A 407 -10.72 5.98 -0.68
CA ASP A 407 -9.32 5.96 -0.22
C ASP A 407 -8.90 7.32 0.37
N PHE A 408 -7.76 7.37 1.05
CA PHE A 408 -7.25 8.57 1.70
C PHE A 408 -6.68 9.56 0.68
N ASP A 409 -7.17 10.80 0.65
CA ASP A 409 -6.61 11.88 -0.17
C ASP A 409 -5.37 12.52 0.46
N TRP A 410 -5.25 12.44 1.78
CA TRP A 410 -4.10 12.96 2.52
C TRP A 410 -3.81 12.14 3.78
N LEU A 411 -2.52 11.95 4.07
CA LEU A 411 -2.04 11.24 5.24
C LEU A 411 -1.10 12.12 6.07
N PRO A 412 -1.27 12.18 7.41
CA PRO A 412 -0.36 12.90 8.29
C PRO A 412 0.98 12.15 8.42
N GLN A 413 2.07 12.91 8.68
CA GLN A 413 3.40 12.34 8.94
C GLN A 413 4.01 11.51 7.78
N ALA A 414 3.62 11.82 6.54
CA ALA A 414 4.22 11.22 5.36
C ALA A 414 5.74 11.50 5.28
N VAL A 415 6.45 10.60 4.60
CA VAL A 415 7.87 10.81 4.25
C VAL A 415 8.01 12.07 3.39
N LYS A 416 9.19 12.68 3.37
CA LYS A 416 9.45 13.85 2.54
C LYS A 416 9.25 13.52 1.05
N GLY A 417 8.31 14.21 0.39
CA GLY A 417 8.07 14.10 -1.04
C GLY A 417 6.63 14.46 -1.44
N MET A 418 6.37 14.53 -2.74
CA MET A 418 5.03 14.68 -3.30
C MET A 418 4.38 13.30 -3.43
N ASN A 419 3.13 13.17 -2.98
CA ASN A 419 2.38 11.90 -2.89
C ASN A 419 3.16 10.82 -2.10
N ALA A 420 3.99 11.25 -1.16
CA ALA A 420 4.86 10.36 -0.41
C ALA A 420 4.05 9.47 0.55
N PRO A 421 4.53 8.24 0.80
CA PRO A 421 3.83 7.33 1.68
C PRO A 421 4.03 7.70 3.15
N VAL A 422 3.07 7.29 3.98
CA VAL A 422 3.31 7.08 5.41
C VAL A 422 3.92 5.71 5.57
N VAL A 423 5.08 5.65 6.24
CA VAL A 423 5.75 4.41 6.58
C VAL A 423 5.72 4.26 8.08
N GLN A 424 5.12 3.20 8.58
CA GLN A 424 4.90 3.03 10.01
C GLN A 424 5.01 1.57 10.45
N THR A 425 5.32 1.35 11.72
CA THR A 425 5.28 0.03 12.33
C THR A 425 4.67 0.11 13.71
N ARG A 426 3.83 -0.86 14.08
CA ARG A 426 3.37 -1.06 15.44
C ARG A 426 4.42 -1.80 16.26
N TYR A 427 4.88 -1.18 17.32
CA TYR A 427 5.84 -1.75 18.26
C TYR A 427 5.34 -1.55 19.72
N HIS A 428 5.21 -2.64 20.48
CA HIS A 428 4.56 -2.66 21.80
C HIS A 428 3.25 -1.86 21.83
N ARG A 429 2.33 -2.22 20.93
CA ARG A 429 0.99 -1.59 20.81
C ARG A 429 1.02 -0.09 20.47
N LYS A 430 2.17 0.48 20.07
CA LYS A 430 2.32 1.88 19.67
C LYS A 430 2.75 2.01 18.22
N MET A 431 2.13 2.94 17.49
CA MET A 431 2.53 3.27 16.13
C MET A 431 3.80 4.10 16.14
N VAL A 432 4.81 3.67 15.38
CA VAL A 432 6.10 4.34 15.24
C VAL A 432 6.28 4.68 13.75
N PRO A 433 6.25 5.98 13.38
CA PRO A 433 6.49 6.42 12.01
C PRO A 433 7.98 6.36 11.67
N VAL A 434 8.28 6.15 10.40
CA VAL A 434 9.63 6.08 9.83
C VAL A 434 9.77 7.11 8.71
N THR A 435 10.98 7.62 8.54
CA THR A 435 11.28 8.71 7.60
C THR A 435 11.75 8.24 6.22
N THR A 436 11.65 6.94 5.91
CA THR A 436 12.11 6.36 4.64
C THR A 436 11.25 5.14 4.27
N PRO A 437 10.95 4.92 2.97
CA PRO A 437 10.33 3.69 2.49
C PRO A 437 11.32 2.52 2.35
N LEU A 438 12.63 2.77 2.50
CA LEU A 438 13.67 1.75 2.44
C LEU A 438 13.78 1.02 3.78
N VAL A 439 12.80 0.17 4.03
CA VAL A 439 12.64 -0.57 5.28
C VAL A 439 12.69 -2.07 5.06
N HIS A 440 12.93 -2.83 6.12
CA HIS A 440 12.93 -4.28 6.01
C HIS A 440 11.54 -4.79 5.68
N GLN A 441 11.48 -5.65 4.66
CA GLN A 441 10.25 -6.19 4.11
C GLN A 441 9.45 -6.94 5.17
N GLY A 442 8.15 -6.64 5.22
CA GLY A 442 7.23 -7.30 6.14
C GLY A 442 7.45 -6.97 7.61
N TYR A 443 7.85 -5.76 7.95
CA TYR A 443 7.79 -5.24 9.33
C TYR A 443 7.12 -3.87 9.43
N PHE A 444 6.95 -3.23 8.29
CA PHE A 444 6.46 -1.87 8.17
C PHE A 444 5.33 -1.88 7.17
N ASP A 445 4.37 -1.05 7.47
CA ASP A 445 3.26 -0.70 6.62
C ASP A 445 3.59 0.58 5.84
N ILE A 446 3.14 0.60 4.59
CA ILE A 446 3.41 1.68 3.63
C ILE A 446 2.08 2.03 2.98
N LEU A 447 1.56 3.21 3.31
CA LEU A 447 0.28 3.73 2.81
C LEU A 447 0.53 4.96 1.97
N PHE A 448 0.02 4.97 0.75
CA PHE A 448 0.11 6.12 -0.16
C PHE A 448 -1.16 6.96 -0.14
N PRO A 449 -1.08 8.30 -0.10
CA PRO A 449 -2.24 9.14 -0.34
C PRO A 449 -2.59 9.14 -1.84
N THR A 450 -3.88 9.14 -2.15
CA THR A 450 -4.38 9.17 -3.53
C THR A 450 -4.71 10.60 -3.96
N ASP A 451 -4.00 11.14 -4.96
CA ASP A 451 -4.43 12.36 -5.65
C ASP A 451 -5.62 12.05 -6.57
N PHE A 452 -6.84 12.17 -6.03
CA PHE A 452 -8.08 11.89 -6.77
C PHE A 452 -8.25 12.78 -8.00
N ARG A 453 -7.68 13.98 -8.04
CA ARG A 453 -7.81 14.89 -9.20
C ARG A 453 -7.04 14.33 -10.40
N VAL A 454 -5.79 13.91 -10.18
CA VAL A 454 -4.96 13.32 -11.22
C VAL A 454 -5.44 11.90 -11.55
N THR A 455 -5.78 11.12 -10.53
CA THR A 455 -6.24 9.73 -10.66
C THR A 455 -7.55 9.64 -11.45
N GLU A 456 -8.52 10.52 -11.17
CA GLU A 456 -9.77 10.59 -11.93
C GLU A 456 -9.50 10.88 -13.42
N ALA A 457 -8.64 11.86 -13.71
CA ALA A 457 -8.31 12.22 -15.09
C ALA A 457 -7.64 11.05 -15.83
N ILE A 458 -6.72 10.34 -15.19
CA ILE A 458 -6.06 9.15 -15.77
C ILE A 458 -7.07 8.03 -16.00
N TYR A 459 -7.93 7.74 -15.01
CA TYR A 459 -8.97 6.72 -15.13
C TYR A 459 -9.91 7.00 -16.29
N ARG A 460 -10.37 8.26 -16.43
CA ARG A 460 -11.20 8.70 -17.57
C ARG A 460 -10.49 8.55 -18.91
N ALA A 461 -9.21 8.90 -18.97
CA ALA A 461 -8.42 8.80 -20.19
C ALA A 461 -8.18 7.35 -20.64
N ILE A 462 -8.09 6.41 -19.70
CA ILE A 462 -7.89 4.98 -19.98
C ILE A 462 -9.22 4.29 -20.32
N THR A 463 -10.22 4.45 -19.46
CA THR A 463 -11.48 3.68 -19.56
C THR A 463 -12.56 4.36 -20.41
N GLY A 464 -12.42 5.67 -20.67
CA GLY A 464 -13.46 6.47 -21.33
C GLY A 464 -14.73 6.69 -20.49
N LYS A 465 -14.76 6.21 -19.24
CA LYS A 465 -15.95 6.27 -18.38
C LYS A 465 -16.08 7.62 -17.68
N LEU A 466 -17.31 8.06 -17.47
CA LEU A 466 -17.59 9.25 -16.68
C LEU A 466 -17.54 8.91 -15.20
N THR A 467 -16.95 9.82 -14.42
CA THR A 467 -16.74 9.64 -12.99
C THR A 467 -17.17 10.86 -12.20
N ARG A 468 -17.29 10.68 -10.89
CA ARG A 468 -17.49 11.74 -9.93
C ARG A 468 -16.68 11.46 -8.68
N VAL A 469 -15.86 12.43 -8.28
CA VAL A 469 -15.20 12.46 -6.96
C VAL A 469 -16.07 13.26 -6.00
N MET A 470 -16.19 12.79 -4.76
CA MET A 470 -16.77 13.55 -3.64
C MET A 470 -16.07 13.19 -2.34
N SER A 471 -16.21 14.04 -1.31
CA SER A 471 -15.69 13.70 0.02
C SER A 471 -16.43 12.48 0.57
N HIS A 472 -15.76 11.69 1.42
CA HIS A 472 -16.39 10.58 2.14
C HIS A 472 -17.64 11.06 2.92
N GLY A 473 -17.55 12.20 3.61
CA GLY A 473 -18.68 12.77 4.33
C GLY A 473 -19.88 13.11 3.43
N ASP A 474 -19.65 13.65 2.24
CA ASP A 474 -20.74 13.95 1.30
C ASP A 474 -21.36 12.69 0.68
N PHE A 475 -20.57 11.62 0.52
CA PHE A 475 -21.09 10.34 0.11
C PHE A 475 -21.99 9.75 1.20
N MET A 476 -21.52 9.74 2.45
CA MET A 476 -22.28 9.20 3.58
C MET A 476 -23.57 9.98 3.84
N ARG A 477 -23.56 11.31 3.78
CA ARG A 477 -24.80 12.11 3.93
C ARG A 477 -25.87 11.82 2.87
N LYS A 478 -25.48 11.32 1.70
CA LYS A 478 -26.42 11.00 0.62
C LYS A 478 -27.00 9.59 0.74
N TRP A 479 -26.23 8.66 1.28
CA TRP A 479 -26.56 7.23 1.20
C TRP A 479 -26.74 6.56 2.55
N ALA A 480 -26.08 7.02 3.62
CA ALA A 480 -26.29 6.53 4.97
C ALA A 480 -27.48 7.24 5.65
N TYR A 481 -28.11 6.57 6.62
CA TYR A 481 -28.90 7.28 7.63
C TYR A 481 -27.92 7.80 8.68
N VAL A 482 -27.74 9.11 8.70
CA VAL A 482 -26.73 9.78 9.52
C VAL A 482 -27.17 9.78 11.00
N GLU A 483 -28.48 9.74 11.23
CA GLU A 483 -29.11 9.72 12.54
C GLU A 483 -28.76 8.46 13.37
N ASP A 484 -28.42 7.35 12.69
CA ASP A 484 -28.04 6.09 13.34
C ASP A 484 -26.59 6.08 13.83
N THR A 485 -25.79 7.06 13.40
CA THR A 485 -24.39 7.23 13.81
C THR A 485 -24.14 8.58 14.45
N GLU A 486 -25.20 9.26 14.91
CA GLU A 486 -25.12 10.55 15.59
C GLU A 486 -25.05 10.34 17.12
N THR A 487 -24.06 10.95 17.75
CA THR A 487 -23.92 10.95 19.21
C THR A 487 -24.93 11.91 19.84
N ARG A 488 -25.12 11.84 21.15
CA ARG A 488 -26.04 12.74 21.87
C ARG A 488 -25.63 14.22 21.81
N SER A 489 -24.37 14.52 21.54
CA SER A 489 -23.87 15.89 21.32
C SER A 489 -24.21 16.44 19.94
N GLY A 490 -24.72 15.62 19.02
CA GLY A 490 -24.98 15.96 17.62
C GLY A 490 -23.77 15.80 16.70
N GLU A 491 -22.69 15.17 17.20
CA GLU A 491 -21.51 14.84 16.39
C GLU A 491 -21.74 13.50 15.68
N ASN A 492 -21.12 13.31 14.52
CA ASN A 492 -21.28 12.07 13.76
C ASN A 492 -19.92 11.44 13.42
N PRO A 493 -19.48 10.42 14.20
CA PRO A 493 -18.22 9.73 13.99
C PRO A 493 -18.03 9.15 12.58
N LEU A 494 -19.09 8.67 11.93
CA LEU A 494 -19.02 8.15 10.55
C LEU A 494 -18.57 9.23 9.56
N ILE A 495 -18.94 10.49 9.80
CA ILE A 495 -18.58 11.63 8.97
C ILE A 495 -17.26 12.29 9.42
N SER A 496 -16.99 12.34 10.74
CA SER A 496 -15.84 13.08 11.28
C SER A 496 -14.52 12.31 11.24
N ASN A 497 -14.52 10.98 11.41
CA ASN A 497 -13.27 10.20 11.49
C ASN A 497 -12.50 10.13 10.15
N TYR A 498 -13.20 10.05 9.02
CA TYR A 498 -12.60 9.83 7.69
C TYR A 498 -12.71 11.07 6.80
N ARG A 499 -12.46 12.26 7.38
CA ARG A 499 -12.48 13.54 6.63
C ARG A 499 -11.39 13.66 5.57
N ASN A 500 -10.31 12.90 5.72
CA ASN A 500 -9.18 12.81 4.80
C ASN A 500 -9.34 11.65 3.80
N ALA A 501 -10.57 11.16 3.61
CA ALA A 501 -10.91 10.18 2.60
C ALA A 501 -11.89 10.77 1.57
N SER A 502 -11.74 10.29 0.34
CA SER A 502 -12.57 10.68 -0.79
C SER A 502 -13.09 9.45 -1.51
N VAL A 503 -14.26 9.59 -2.13
CA VAL A 503 -14.96 8.53 -2.85
C VAL A 503 -15.01 8.88 -4.33
N LEU A 504 -14.53 7.97 -5.17
CA LEU A 504 -14.66 8.03 -6.63
C LEU A 504 -15.69 7.00 -7.08
N VAL A 505 -16.69 7.47 -7.84
CA VAL A 505 -17.71 6.61 -8.45
C VAL A 505 -17.79 6.81 -9.95
N THR A 506 -18.11 5.74 -10.68
CA THR A 506 -18.49 5.80 -12.09
C THR A 506 -19.97 6.20 -12.21
N VAL A 507 -20.29 7.07 -13.17
CA VAL A 507 -21.66 7.59 -13.41
C VAL A 507 -22.33 6.83 -14.55
#